data_AF-A0A965Y5C8-F1
#
_entry.id   AF-A0A965Y5C8-F1
#
_cell.length_a   1.000
_cell.length_b   1.000
_cell.length_c   1.000
_cell.angle_alpha   90.00
_cell.angle_beta   90.00
_cell.angle_gamma   90.00
#
_symmetry.space_group_name_H-M   'P 1'
#
loop_
_entity.id
_entity.type
_entity.pdbx_description
1 polymer ?
#
loop_
_entity_poly.entity_id
_entity_poly.type
_entity_poly.pdbx_seq_one_letter_code
_entity_poly.pdbx_strand_id
1 'polypeptide(L)'
;MVHIIGSIVLGVSISALVVTPVVQFLCSIAADFRPSCSMAYKASFSALLGCLASVFIVGDILDASGAAIIVNRNLPGLLAAMPVEAYIFGRLIRHPVTGGVGFVNGYLISAIVTLLGYSVYLGIKMLAAAVPV
;
A
#
# COMPACT_ATOMS: atom_id res chain seq x y z
N MET A 1 3.61 7.81 22.50
CA MET A 1 3.07 8.14 21.16
C MET A 1 4.15 8.38 20.11
N VAL A 2 5.17 9.22 20.36
CA VAL A 2 6.21 9.55 19.36
C VAL A 2 6.97 8.32 18.83
N HIS A 3 7.35 7.39 19.72
CA HIS A 3 8.00 6.13 19.32
C HIS A 3 7.12 5.24 18.41
N ILE A 4 5.80 5.22 18.65
CA ILE A 4 4.84 4.42 17.88
C ILE A 4 4.73 5.00 16.47
N ILE A 5 4.56 6.32 16.35
CA ILE A 5 4.48 7.01 15.06
C ILE A 5 5.79 6.83 14.27
N GLY A 6 6.94 6.98 14.92
CA GLY A 6 8.25 6.75 14.30
C GLY A 6 8.42 5.33 13.74
N SER A 7 8.00 4.31 14.51
CA SER A 7 8.08 2.92 14.08
C SER A 7 7.17 2.61 12.87
N ILE A 8 5.97 3.21 12.82
CA ILE A 8 5.04 3.06 11.70
C ILE A 8 5.64 3.69 10.44
N VAL A 9 6.11 4.94 10.53
CA VAL A 9 6.70 5.65 9.39
C VAL A 9 7.92 4.92 8.85
N LEU A 10 8.78 4.41 9.74
CA LEU A 10 9.98 3.67 9.36
C LEU A 10 9.63 2.34 8.69
N GLY A 11 8.66 1.59 9.24
CA GLY A 11 8.17 0.34 8.65
C GLY A 11 7.54 0.55 7.26
N VAL A 12 6.76 1.62 7.09
CA VAL A 12 6.18 1.99 5.78
C VAL A 12 7.25 2.40 4.79
N SER A 13 8.25 3.18 5.23
CA SER A 13 9.35 3.62 4.37
C SER A 13 10.16 2.45 3.83
N ILE A 14 10.51 1.49 4.71
CA ILE A 14 11.23 0.27 4.30
C ILE A 14 10.36 -0.57 3.36
N SER A 15 9.08 -0.75 3.70
CA SER A 15 8.15 -1.51 2.85
C SER A 15 8.04 -0.87 1.47
N ALA A 16 7.85 0.45 1.40
CA ALA A 16 7.79 1.23 0.16
C ALA A 16 9.07 1.07 -0.67
N LEU A 17 10.24 1.05 -0.02
CA LEU A 17 11.52 0.87 -0.69
C LEU A 17 11.65 -0.52 -1.33
N VAL A 18 11.12 -1.56 -0.67
CA VAL A 18 11.09 -2.94 -1.19
C VAL A 18 10.12 -3.10 -2.37
N VAL A 19 8.93 -2.50 -2.32
CA VAL A 19 7.98 -2.55 -3.46
C VAL A 19 8.34 -1.62 -4.62
N THR A 20 9.17 -0.59 -4.41
CA THR A 20 9.57 0.36 -5.46
C THR A 20 10.07 -0.30 -6.76
N PRO A 21 11.04 -1.25 -6.74
CA PRO A 21 11.48 -1.93 -7.97
C PRO A 21 10.35 -2.74 -8.63
N VAL A 22 9.43 -3.31 -7.85
CA VAL A 22 8.25 -4.02 -8.36
C VAL A 22 7.32 -3.06 -9.08
N VAL A 23 7.06 -1.89 -8.51
CA VAL A 23 6.25 -0.84 -9.17
C VAL A 23 6.90 -0.40 -10.48
N GLN A 24 8.21 -0.19 -10.53
CA GLN A 24 8.90 0.16 -11.78
C GLN A 24 8.75 -0.92 -12.85
N PHE A 25 8.89 -2.20 -12.47
CA PHE A 25 8.73 -3.33 -13.36
C PHE A 25 7.29 -3.45 -13.88
N LEU A 26 6.30 -3.38 -13.00
CA LEU A 26 4.90 -3.47 -13.37
C LEU A 26 4.44 -2.29 -14.25
N CYS A 27 4.92 -1.07 -13.97
CA CYS A 27 4.64 0.08 -14.83
C CYS A 27 5.23 -0.11 -16.24
N SER A 28 6.43 -0.71 -16.33
CA SER A 28 7.06 -1.01 -17.60
C SER A 28 6.26 -2.01 -18.43
N ILE A 29 5.62 -3.01 -17.80
CA ILE A 29 4.79 -3.99 -18.51
C ILE A 29 3.42 -3.40 -18.85
N ALA A 30 2.84 -2.63 -17.93
CA ALA A 30 1.47 -2.15 -18.04
C ALA A 30 1.29 -0.97 -18.99
N ALA A 31 2.34 -0.19 -19.25
CA ALA A 31 2.25 1.05 -20.01
C ALA A 31 3.53 1.40 -20.81
N ASP A 32 4.46 0.46 -20.97
CA ASP A 32 5.78 0.68 -21.60
C ASP A 32 6.54 1.88 -21.03
N PHE A 33 6.23 2.24 -19.78
CA PHE A 33 6.75 3.41 -19.10
C PHE A 33 7.44 2.97 -17.81
N ARG A 34 8.74 3.30 -17.70
CA ARG A 34 9.50 3.04 -16.47
C ARG A 34 9.64 4.33 -15.65
N PRO A 35 8.86 4.50 -14.57
CA PRO A 35 8.99 5.68 -13.72
C PRO A 35 10.37 5.75 -13.06
N SER A 36 10.86 6.96 -12.83
CA SER A 36 12.09 7.17 -12.06
C SER A 36 11.95 6.57 -10.65
N CYS A 37 13.07 6.16 -10.05
CA CYS A 37 13.06 5.51 -8.72
C CYS A 37 12.38 6.41 -7.67
N SER A 38 12.60 7.73 -7.74
CA SER A 38 11.94 8.70 -6.87
C SER A 38 10.41 8.77 -7.07
N MET A 39 9.92 8.72 -8.31
CA MET A 39 8.47 8.73 -8.57
C MET A 39 7.81 7.42 -8.12
N ALA A 40 8.44 6.28 -8.43
CA ALA A 40 7.95 4.97 -8.01
C ALA A 40 7.92 4.85 -6.49
N TYR A 41 8.95 5.35 -5.79
CA TYR A 41 8.98 5.38 -4.33
C TYR A 41 7.86 6.25 -3.75
N LYS A 42 7.67 7.48 -4.26
CA LYS A 42 6.60 8.37 -3.80
C LYS A 42 5.22 7.74 -3.96
N ALA A 43 4.95 7.13 -5.11
CA ALA A 43 3.69 6.43 -5.37
C ALA A 43 3.50 5.22 -4.43
N SER A 44 4.55 4.42 -4.24
CA SER A 44 4.53 3.25 -3.34
C SER A 44 4.29 3.68 -1.89
N PHE A 45 4.99 4.72 -1.43
CA PHE A 45 4.86 5.25 -0.09
C PHE A 45 3.46 5.83 0.17
N SER A 46 2.91 6.62 -0.77
CA SER A 46 1.56 7.17 -0.61
C SER A 46 0.49 6.09 -0.65
N ALA A 47 0.67 5.05 -1.49
CA ALA A 47 -0.23 3.89 -1.52
C ALA A 47 -0.23 3.15 -0.18
N LEU A 48 0.94 2.77 0.34
CA LEU A 48 1.06 2.05 1.61
C LEU A 48 0.60 2.88 2.82
N LEU A 49 0.83 4.19 2.79
CA LEU A 49 0.30 5.09 3.83
C LEU A 49 -1.24 5.12 3.79
N GLY A 50 -1.83 5.21 2.60
CA GLY A 50 -3.28 5.14 2.40
C GLY A 50 -3.85 3.79 2.87
N CYS A 51 -3.16 2.69 2.55
CA CYS A 51 -3.49 1.36 3.03
C CYS A 51 -3.55 1.31 4.55
N LEU A 52 -2.51 1.77 5.24
CA LEU A 52 -2.48 1.76 6.69
C LEU A 52 -3.57 2.63 7.29
N ALA A 53 -3.77 3.85 6.77
CA ALA A 53 -4.83 4.73 7.23
C ALA A 53 -6.21 4.07 7.12
N SER A 54 -6.50 3.41 5.99
CA SER A 54 -7.76 2.68 5.80
C SER A 54 -7.91 1.48 6.73
N VAL A 55 -6.83 0.73 7.00
CA VAL A 55 -6.84 -0.39 7.96
C VAL A 55 -7.11 0.09 9.38
N PHE A 56 -6.54 1.23 9.79
CA PHE A 56 -6.84 1.83 11.09
C PHE A 56 -8.30 2.31 11.17
N ILE A 57 -8.76 3.12 10.21
CA ILE A 57 -10.13 3.68 10.23
C ILE A 57 -11.19 2.57 10.18
N VAL A 58 -11.03 1.61 9.27
CA VAL A 58 -11.98 0.50 9.12
C VAL A 58 -11.89 -0.44 10.31
N GLY A 59 -10.69 -0.66 10.86
CA GLY A 59 -10.49 -1.41 12.11
C GLY A 59 -11.24 -0.79 13.28
N ASP A 60 -11.14 0.53 13.48
CA ASP A 60 -11.83 1.25 14.55
C ASP A 60 -13.35 1.17 14.41
N ILE A 61 -13.88 1.24 13.17
CA ILE A 61 -15.32 1.09 12.88
C ILE A 61 -15.80 -0.34 13.19
N LEU A 62 -15.00 -1.36 12.83
CA LEU A 62 -15.31 -2.77 13.10
C LEU A 62 -15.27 -3.09 14.60
N ASP A 63 -14.36 -2.46 15.34
CA ASP A 63 -14.26 -2.58 16.79
C ASP A 63 -15.44 -1.89 17.49
N ALA A 64 -15.83 -0.69 17.03
CA ALA A 64 -17.00 0.03 17.54
C ALA A 64 -18.33 -0.69 17.26
N SER A 65 -18.40 -1.48 16.18
CA SER A 65 -19.62 -2.21 15.79
C SER A 65 -19.73 -3.62 16.39
N GLY A 66 -18.73 -4.09 17.15
CA GLY A 66 -18.72 -5.44 17.72
C GLY A 66 -18.57 -6.57 16.69
N ALA A 67 -18.36 -6.23 15.41
CA ALA A 67 -18.22 -7.17 14.30
C ALA A 67 -16.82 -7.83 14.22
N ALA A 68 -15.91 -7.42 15.10
CA ALA A 68 -14.52 -7.86 15.20
C ALA A 68 -14.29 -9.39 15.32
N ILE A 69 -15.32 -10.17 15.65
CA ILE A 69 -15.21 -11.59 16.01
C ILE A 69 -15.27 -12.52 14.78
N ILE A 70 -15.72 -12.02 13.61
CA ILE A 70 -16.13 -12.90 12.48
C ILE A 70 -15.22 -12.79 11.24
N VAL A 71 -14.39 -11.74 11.11
CA VAL A 71 -13.57 -11.48 9.92
C VAL A 71 -12.15 -11.07 10.33
N ASN A 72 -11.14 -11.44 9.53
CA ASN A 72 -9.79 -10.86 9.65
C ASN A 72 -9.91 -9.32 9.63
N ARG A 73 -9.73 -8.68 10.79
CA ARG A 73 -9.98 -7.23 11.02
C ARG A 73 -9.31 -6.32 9.98
N ASN A 74 -8.22 -6.76 9.38
CA ASN A 74 -7.44 -5.96 8.45
C ASN A 74 -7.94 -6.08 6.99
N LEU A 75 -8.68 -7.14 6.65
CA LEU A 75 -9.11 -7.42 5.28
C LEU A 75 -10.08 -6.36 4.72
N PRO A 76 -11.11 -5.91 5.45
CA PRO A 76 -11.99 -4.86 4.94
C PRO A 76 -11.27 -3.53 4.74
N GLY A 77 -10.29 -3.20 5.60
CA GLY A 77 -9.44 -2.03 5.44
C GLY A 77 -8.56 -2.11 4.21
N LEU A 78 -7.91 -3.27 3.97
CA LEU A 78 -7.13 -3.53 2.76
C LEU A 78 -7.97 -3.36 1.48
N LEU A 79 -9.20 -3.88 1.48
CA LEU A 79 -10.11 -3.74 0.33
C LEU A 79 -10.55 -2.29 0.11
N ALA A 80 -10.78 -1.53 1.20
CA ALA A 80 -11.12 -0.11 1.12
C ALA A 80 -9.96 0.76 0.62
N ALA A 81 -8.72 0.31 0.77
CA ALA A 81 -7.53 1.00 0.25
C ALA A 81 -7.41 0.91 -1.28
N MET A 82 -7.82 -0.22 -1.86
CA MET A 82 -7.53 -0.56 -3.26
C MET A 82 -7.97 0.52 -4.26
N PRO A 83 -9.14 1.17 -4.15
CA PRO A 83 -9.53 2.23 -5.08
C PRO A 83 -8.61 3.46 -5.03
N VAL A 84 -8.12 3.83 -3.84
CA VAL A 84 -7.23 4.98 -3.65
C VAL A 84 -5.84 4.68 -4.22
N GLU A 85 -5.34 3.47 -3.96
CA GLU A 85 -4.07 3.02 -4.52
C GLU A 85 -4.13 2.86 -6.04
N ALA A 86 -5.21 2.27 -6.56
CA ALA A 86 -5.45 2.13 -7.99
C ALA A 86 -5.51 3.50 -8.69
N TYR A 87 -6.05 4.52 -8.02
CA TYR A 87 -6.00 5.89 -8.52
C TYR A 87 -4.56 6.45 -8.55
N ILE A 88 -3.76 6.24 -7.50
CA ILE A 88 -2.35 6.69 -7.44
C ILE A 88 -1.54 6.03 -8.56
N PHE A 89 -1.62 4.70 -8.70
CA PHE A 89 -0.89 3.98 -9.74
C PHE A 89 -1.46 4.28 -11.11
N GLY A 90 -2.78 4.37 -11.26
CA GLY A 90 -3.43 4.71 -12.52
C GLY A 90 -3.10 6.11 -13.02
N ARG A 91 -2.83 7.06 -12.11
CA ARG A 91 -2.27 8.38 -12.44
C ARG A 91 -0.81 8.28 -12.88
N LEU A 92 -0.02 7.39 -12.28
CA LEU A 92 1.39 7.18 -12.62
C LEU A 92 1.56 6.61 -14.03
N ILE A 93 0.66 5.72 -14.46
CA ILE A 93 0.71 5.06 -15.79
C ILE A 93 -0.30 5.64 -16.79
N ARG A 94 -0.90 6.79 -16.49
CA ARG A 94 -1.98 7.34 -17.31
C ARG A 94 -1.47 7.65 -18.71
N HIS A 95 -1.99 6.92 -19.70
CA HIS A 95 -1.74 7.22 -21.10
C HIS A 95 -2.34 8.60 -21.44
N PRO A 96 -1.56 9.55 -21.99
CA PRO A 96 -1.99 10.95 -22.17
C PRO A 96 -3.16 11.11 -23.15
N VAL A 97 -3.36 10.14 -24.06
CA VAL A 97 -4.37 10.22 -25.13
C VAL A 97 -5.68 9.50 -24.78
N THR A 98 -5.63 8.38 -24.06
CA THR A 98 -6.81 7.51 -23.85
C THR A 98 -7.37 7.55 -22.45
N GLY A 99 -6.57 7.93 -21.43
CA GLY A 99 -7.01 8.11 -20.04
C GLY A 99 -7.54 6.88 -19.29
N GLY A 100 -8.13 5.89 -19.98
CA GLY A 100 -8.87 4.77 -19.40
C GLY A 100 -8.04 3.50 -19.14
N VAL A 101 -6.94 3.28 -19.86
CA VAL A 101 -6.08 2.09 -19.67
C VAL A 101 -5.38 2.11 -18.30
N GLY A 102 -5.17 3.30 -17.73
CA GLY A 102 -4.45 3.46 -16.47
C GLY A 102 -5.18 2.91 -15.24
N PHE A 103 -6.51 2.89 -15.21
CA PHE A 103 -7.24 2.55 -13.98
C PHE A 103 -7.27 1.04 -13.71
N VAL A 104 -7.52 0.23 -14.75
CA VAL A 104 -7.52 -1.25 -14.64
C VAL A 104 -6.12 -1.77 -14.32
N ASN A 105 -5.12 -1.29 -15.04
CA ASN A 105 -3.73 -1.63 -14.76
C ASN A 105 -3.27 -1.08 -13.39
N GLY A 106 -3.81 0.07 -12.97
CA GLY A 106 -3.60 0.62 -11.63
C GLY A 106 -4.13 -0.27 -10.52
N TYR A 107 -5.29 -0.92 -10.71
CA TYR A 107 -5.82 -1.91 -9.77
C TYR A 107 -4.95 -3.16 -9.65
N LEU A 108 -4.42 -3.65 -10.77
CA LEU A 108 -3.50 -4.79 -10.77
C LEU A 108 -2.20 -4.45 -10.03
N ILE A 109 -1.65 -3.27 -10.29
CA ILE A 109 -0.45 -2.77 -9.59
C ILE A 109 -0.75 -2.60 -8.10
N SER A 110 -1.89 -2.00 -7.73
CA SER A 110 -2.33 -1.86 -6.35
C SER A 110 -2.37 -3.22 -5.67
N ALA A 111 -3.12 -4.20 -6.17
CA ALA A 111 -3.25 -5.52 -5.53
C ALA A 111 -1.89 -6.16 -5.20
N ILE A 112 -0.96 -6.15 -6.16
CA ILE A 112 0.38 -6.73 -5.99
C ILE A 112 1.19 -5.94 -4.95
N VAL A 113 1.13 -4.60 -5.02
CA VAL A 113 1.88 -3.71 -4.12
C VAL A 113 1.31 -3.76 -2.70
N THR A 114 -0.01 -3.78 -2.54
CA THR A 114 -0.66 -3.91 -1.23
C THR A 114 -0.27 -5.24 -0.59
N LEU A 115 -0.37 -6.36 -1.32
CA LEU A 115 -0.01 -7.69 -0.79
C LEU A 115 1.47 -7.76 -0.39
N LEU A 116 2.37 -7.35 -1.28
CA LEU A 116 3.81 -7.43 -1.02
C LEU A 116 4.21 -6.45 0.09
N GLY A 117 3.84 -5.18 -0.03
CA GLY A 117 4.20 -4.14 0.93
C GLY A 117 3.59 -4.37 2.31
N TYR A 118 2.36 -4.86 2.39
CA TYR A 118 1.72 -5.22 3.66
C TYR A 118 2.39 -6.43 4.31
N SER A 119 2.78 -7.45 3.54
CA SER A 119 3.51 -8.61 4.07
C SER A 119 4.87 -8.22 4.67
N VAL A 120 5.61 -7.31 4.00
CA VAL A 120 6.87 -6.76 4.51
C VAL A 120 6.63 -5.95 5.77
N TYR A 121 5.61 -5.09 5.78
CA TYR A 121 5.23 -4.31 6.95
C TYR A 121 4.89 -5.20 8.16
N LEU A 122 4.11 -6.27 7.95
CA LEU A 122 3.80 -7.24 9.00
C LEU A 122 5.05 -7.97 9.50
N GLY A 123 5.96 -8.36 8.60
CA GLY A 123 7.24 -8.97 8.96
C GLY A 123 8.09 -8.06 9.83
N ILE A 124 8.21 -6.77 9.46
CA ILE A 124 8.92 -5.76 10.26
C ILE A 124 8.26 -5.58 11.62
N LYS A 125 6.92 -5.51 11.67
CA LYS A 125 6.16 -5.37 12.92
C LYS A 125 6.36 -6.57 13.85
N MET A 126 6.35 -7.79 13.32
CA MET A 126 6.58 -9.02 14.10
C MET A 126 8.02 -9.09 14.61
N LEU A 127 9.00 -8.73 13.76
CA LEU A 127 10.41 -8.68 14.16
C LEU A 127 10.63 -7.66 15.28
N ALA A 128 10.04 -6.47 15.18
CA ALA A 128 10.11 -5.44 16.22
C ALA A 128 9.46 -5.85 17.54
N ALA A 129 8.43 -6.71 17.51
CA ALA A 129 7.80 -7.25 18.72
C ALA A 129 8.58 -8.42 19.35
N ALA A 130 9.43 -9.10 18.58
CA ALA A 130 10.22 -10.24 19.03
C ALA A 130 11.59 -9.85 19.63
N VAL A 131 12.04 -8.61 19.45
CA VAL A 131 13.26 -8.11 20.08
C VAL A 131 12.91 -7.62 21.50
N PRO A 132 13.36 -8.30 22.57
CA PRO A 132 13.17 -7.80 23.92
C PRO A 132 13.98 -6.50 24.09
N VAL A 133 13.31 -5.46 24.58
CA VAL A 133 13.95 -4.23 25.08
C VAL A 133 14.52 -4.49 26.46
#